data_AF-A0A060CEK3-F1
#
_entry.id   AF-A0A060CEK3-F1
#
_cell.length_a   1.000
_cell.length_b   1.000
_cell.length_c   1.000
_cell.angle_alpha   90.00
_cell.angle_beta   90.00
_cell.angle_gamma   90.00
#
_symmetry.space_group_name_H-M   'P 1'
#
loop_
_entity.id
_entity.type
_entity.pdbx_description
1 polymer ?
#
loop_
_entity_poly.entity_id
_entity_poly.type
_entity_poly.pdbx_seq_one_letter_code
_entity_poly.pdbx_strand_id
1 'polypeptide(L)'
;AKIDNVHFTDVGEDAITVKPNSDGKKSNVEITNSSFANATDKILQLNADTSLTVDNVKAKDFGTFLRTNGGQQGDWDLNLNNISAQNGKYSFVKSDSEGLNVNASNISLDNVNNHYKVPDSARLQVAES
;
A
#
# COMPACT_ATOMS: atom_id res chain seq x y z
N ALA A 1 -0.97 -2.32 -14.58
CA ALA A 1 0.33 -1.63 -14.76
C ALA A 1 1.42 -2.45 -14.06
N LYS A 2 2.63 -2.46 -14.61
CA LYS A 2 3.81 -3.03 -13.95
C LYS A 2 4.82 -1.91 -13.73
N ILE A 3 5.32 -1.79 -12.51
CA ILE A 3 6.27 -0.77 -12.08
C ILE A 3 7.42 -1.54 -11.44
N ASP A 4 8.57 -1.54 -12.09
CA ASP A 4 9.72 -2.35 -11.67
C ASP A 4 10.97 -1.49 -11.61
N ASN A 5 11.76 -1.68 -10.55
CA ASN A 5 13.05 -1.02 -10.36
C ASN A 5 12.97 0.52 -10.45
N VAL A 6 11.94 1.09 -9.79
CA VAL A 6 11.76 2.55 -9.71
C VAL A 6 12.12 3.04 -8.31
N HIS A 7 12.84 4.16 -8.25
CA HIS A 7 13.35 4.70 -7.00
C HIS A 7 12.98 6.18 -6.85
N PHE A 8 11.99 6.45 -6.00
CA PHE A 8 11.61 7.79 -5.60
C PHE A 8 12.43 8.21 -4.38
N THR A 9 13.28 9.22 -4.54
CA THR A 9 14.07 9.79 -3.44
C THR A 9 13.31 10.86 -2.66
N ASP A 10 12.29 11.46 -3.27
CA ASP A 10 11.37 12.41 -2.67
C ASP A 10 10.00 12.27 -3.35
N VAL A 11 8.99 11.84 -2.59
CA VAL A 11 7.68 11.43 -3.11
C VAL A 11 6.69 12.60 -3.20
N GLY A 12 6.90 13.69 -2.46
CA GLY A 12 5.91 14.76 -2.39
C GLY A 12 4.59 14.32 -1.71
N GLU A 13 3.45 14.49 -2.39
CA GLU A 13 2.11 14.14 -1.87
C GLU A 13 1.85 12.63 -1.92
N ASP A 14 2.00 12.02 -3.10
CA ASP A 14 1.95 10.59 -3.34
C ASP A 14 2.78 10.16 -4.56
N ALA A 15 3.31 8.93 -4.51
CA ALA A 15 4.19 8.40 -5.56
C ALA A 15 3.35 7.79 -6.69
N ILE A 16 2.35 6.99 -6.32
CA ILE A 16 1.51 6.24 -7.25
C ILE A 16 0.06 6.35 -6.80
N THR A 17 -0.79 6.84 -7.70
CA THR A 17 -2.24 6.83 -7.55
C THR A 17 -2.87 5.90 -8.59
N VAL A 18 -3.62 4.90 -8.14
CA VAL A 18 -4.50 4.09 -9.00
C VAL A 18 -5.83 4.82 -9.16
N LYS A 19 -6.19 5.19 -10.39
CA LYS A 19 -7.45 5.87 -10.72
C LYS A 19 -8.47 4.89 -11.28
N PRO A 20 -9.78 5.19 -11.17
CA PRO A 20 -10.82 4.42 -11.86
C PRO A 20 -10.52 4.32 -13.35
N ASN A 21 -10.70 3.13 -13.93
CA ASN A 21 -10.70 2.98 -15.38
C ASN A 21 -12.11 3.22 -15.93
N SER A 22 -12.18 3.62 -17.21
CA SER A 22 -13.43 3.90 -17.92
C SER A 22 -14.41 2.73 -17.96
N ASP A 23 -13.89 1.51 -17.81
CA ASP A 23 -14.65 0.28 -17.98
C ASP A 23 -15.23 -0.24 -16.65
N GLY A 24 -14.98 0.47 -15.54
CA GLY A 24 -15.43 0.09 -14.19
C GLY A 24 -14.82 -1.22 -13.67
N LYS A 25 -13.74 -1.71 -14.29
CA LYS A 25 -13.11 -2.99 -13.93
C LYS A 25 -12.12 -2.81 -12.79
N LYS A 26 -11.89 -3.89 -12.03
CA LYS A 26 -10.80 -3.96 -11.05
C LYS A 26 -9.45 -3.77 -11.75
N SER A 27 -8.65 -2.83 -11.26
CA SER A 27 -7.31 -2.56 -11.79
C SER A 27 -6.32 -3.60 -11.29
N ASN A 28 -5.35 -3.99 -12.12
CA ASN A 28 -4.26 -4.88 -11.72
C ASN A 28 -2.94 -4.10 -11.74
N VAL A 29 -2.27 -4.00 -10.58
CA VAL A 29 -1.03 -3.23 -10.41
C VAL A 29 0.02 -4.10 -9.74
N GLU A 30 1.23 -4.06 -10.26
CA GLU A 30 2.38 -4.78 -9.73
C GLU A 30 3.54 -3.80 -9.54
N ILE A 31 4.11 -3.77 -8.33
CA ILE A 31 5.25 -2.93 -7.95
C ILE A 31 6.36 -3.81 -7.42
N THR A 32 7.49 -3.85 -8.10
CA THR A 32 8.61 -4.75 -7.77
C THR A 32 9.95 -4.03 -7.71
N ASN A 33 10.86 -4.54 -6.88
CA ASN A 33 12.27 -4.12 -6.83
C ASN A 33 12.48 -2.61 -6.64
N SER A 34 11.53 -1.93 -5.98
CA SER A 34 11.44 -0.47 -5.99
C SER A 34 11.73 0.14 -4.62
N SER A 35 11.98 1.44 -4.58
CA SER A 35 12.12 2.15 -3.30
C SER A 35 11.46 3.51 -3.28
N PHE A 36 10.99 3.90 -2.10
CA PHE A 36 10.29 5.16 -1.86
C PHE A 36 10.83 5.83 -0.60
N ALA A 37 11.14 7.13 -0.69
CA ALA A 37 11.62 7.91 0.43
C ALA A 37 10.93 9.28 0.51
N ASN A 38 10.81 9.80 1.73
CA ASN A 38 10.35 11.16 2.01
C ASN A 38 8.93 11.45 1.49
N ALA A 39 7.98 10.56 1.76
CA ALA A 39 6.58 10.78 1.41
C ALA A 39 5.86 11.53 2.52
N THR A 40 5.42 12.76 2.25
CA THR A 40 4.82 13.63 3.29
C THR A 40 3.51 13.03 3.83
N ASP A 41 2.68 12.48 2.94
CA ASP A 41 1.42 11.84 3.31
C ASP A 41 1.42 10.35 2.96
N LYS A 42 1.37 9.97 1.69
CA LYS A 42 1.19 8.57 1.30
C LYS A 42 2.12 8.15 0.19
N ILE A 43 2.50 6.87 0.11
CA ILE A 43 3.25 6.35 -1.04
C ILE A 43 2.28 5.90 -2.12
N LEU A 44 1.34 5.02 -1.75
CA LEU A 44 0.36 4.43 -2.65
C LEU A 44 -1.05 4.89 -2.29
N GLN A 45 -1.77 5.46 -3.27
CA GLN A 45 -3.18 5.81 -3.16
C GLN A 45 -4.02 4.96 -4.11
N LEU A 46 -5.02 4.25 -3.59
CA LEU A 46 -5.91 3.41 -4.38
C LEU A 46 -7.31 4.03 -4.44
N ASN A 47 -7.61 4.77 -5.50
CA ASN A 47 -8.89 5.45 -5.70
C ASN A 47 -9.97 4.59 -6.37
N ALA A 48 -9.66 3.34 -6.71
CA ALA A 48 -10.57 2.39 -7.34
C ALA A 48 -10.23 0.96 -6.94
N ASP A 49 -11.17 0.04 -7.12
CA ASP A 49 -10.99 -1.40 -6.91
C ASP A 49 -9.70 -1.88 -7.59
N THR A 50 -8.84 -2.53 -6.82
CA THR A 50 -7.50 -2.89 -7.27
C THR A 50 -7.06 -4.23 -6.72
N SER A 51 -6.49 -5.07 -7.58
CA SER A 51 -5.58 -6.14 -7.20
C SER A 51 -4.16 -5.59 -7.29
N LEU A 52 -3.51 -5.41 -6.14
CA LEU A 52 -2.17 -4.86 -6.01
C LEU A 52 -1.21 -5.94 -5.52
N THR A 53 -0.12 -6.11 -6.25
CA THR A 53 1.05 -6.85 -5.76
C THR A 53 2.19 -5.87 -5.51
N VAL A 54 2.78 -5.95 -4.32
CA VAL A 54 4.02 -5.25 -3.98
C VAL A 54 5.03 -6.28 -3.51
N ASP A 55 6.19 -6.34 -4.16
CA ASP A 55 7.23 -7.31 -3.83
C ASP A 55 8.65 -6.72 -3.89
N ASN A 56 9.50 -7.09 -2.93
CA ASN A 56 10.87 -6.61 -2.82
C ASN A 56 10.97 -5.06 -2.85
N VAL A 57 10.27 -4.41 -1.91
CA VAL A 57 10.20 -2.94 -1.84
C VAL A 57 10.79 -2.40 -0.54
N LYS A 58 11.49 -1.27 -0.65
CA LYS A 58 11.97 -0.51 0.52
C LYS A 58 11.26 0.84 0.63
N ALA A 59 10.72 1.15 1.79
CA ALA A 59 10.10 2.43 2.10
C ALA A 59 10.76 3.06 3.32
N LYS A 60 11.07 4.35 3.27
CA LYS A 60 11.65 5.07 4.40
C LYS A 60 11.09 6.48 4.52
N ASP A 61 10.84 6.93 5.74
CA ASP A 61 10.41 8.30 6.05
C ASP A 61 9.12 8.64 5.27
N PHE A 62 8.00 8.06 5.71
CA PHE A 62 6.71 8.21 5.03
C PHE A 62 5.57 8.45 6.03
N GLY A 63 4.47 9.04 5.58
CA GLY A 63 3.24 9.11 6.37
C GLY A 63 2.53 7.76 6.44
N THR A 64 1.94 7.34 5.32
CA THR A 64 1.22 6.09 5.13
C THR A 64 1.80 5.34 3.93
N PHE A 65 2.10 4.04 4.06
CA PHE A 65 2.63 3.30 2.91
C PHE A 65 1.53 3.11 1.84
N LEU A 66 0.36 2.61 2.24
CA LEU A 66 -0.77 2.42 1.33
C LEU A 66 -2.08 2.90 1.94
N ARG A 67 -2.84 3.67 1.14
CA ARG A 67 -4.16 4.18 1.49
C ARG A 67 -5.19 3.87 0.40
N THR A 68 -6.26 3.17 0.76
CA THR A 68 -7.48 3.11 -0.08
C THR A 68 -8.24 4.43 -0.01
N ASN A 69 -9.14 4.68 -0.97
CA ASN A 69 -9.94 5.90 -1.00
C ASN A 69 -10.73 6.10 0.30
N GLY A 70 -10.49 7.21 0.99
CA GLY A 70 -11.02 7.42 2.33
C GLY A 70 -12.53 7.55 2.37
N GLY A 71 -13.17 6.88 3.33
CA GLY A 71 -14.63 6.84 3.48
C GLY A 71 -15.37 6.10 2.38
N GLN A 72 -14.67 5.45 1.45
CA GLN A 72 -15.29 4.70 0.35
C GLN A 72 -15.22 3.19 0.62
N GLN A 73 -16.27 2.50 0.19
CA GLN A 73 -16.29 1.04 0.12
C GLN A 73 -15.82 0.61 -1.27
N GLY A 74 -15.24 -0.58 -1.35
CA GLY A 74 -14.66 -1.13 -2.57
C GLY A 74 -13.90 -2.41 -2.29
N ASP A 75 -13.48 -3.07 -3.37
CA ASP A 75 -12.81 -4.35 -3.33
C ASP A 75 -11.31 -4.17 -3.65
N TRP A 76 -10.49 -4.33 -2.62
CA TRP A 76 -9.04 -4.21 -2.70
C TRP A 76 -8.38 -5.51 -2.25
N ASP A 77 -7.67 -6.15 -3.17
CA ASP A 77 -6.85 -7.32 -2.88
C ASP A 77 -5.39 -6.89 -2.87
N LEU A 78 -4.76 -6.93 -1.70
CA LEU A 78 -3.36 -6.52 -1.50
C LEU A 78 -2.51 -7.76 -1.23
N ASN A 79 -1.52 -8.00 -2.08
CA ASN A 79 -0.49 -9.01 -1.88
C ASN A 79 0.84 -8.31 -1.64
N LEU A 80 1.26 -8.26 -0.38
CA LEU A 80 2.42 -7.50 0.09
C LEU A 80 3.51 -8.47 0.53
N ASN A 81 4.66 -8.47 -0.14
CA ASN A 81 5.72 -9.44 0.10
C ASN A 81 7.09 -8.78 0.14
N ASN A 82 7.98 -9.28 1.00
CA ASN A 82 9.38 -8.87 1.03
C ASN A 82 9.55 -7.34 1.13
N ILE A 83 8.82 -6.70 2.05
CA ILE A 83 8.83 -5.24 2.21
C ILE A 83 9.61 -4.87 3.47
N SER A 84 10.52 -3.91 3.35
CA SER A 84 11.16 -3.26 4.50
C SER A 84 10.71 -1.80 4.55
N ALA A 85 9.93 -1.46 5.57
CA ALA A 85 9.40 -0.11 5.78
C ALA A 85 9.92 0.48 7.09
N GLN A 86 10.42 1.71 7.03
CA GLN A 86 11.02 2.41 8.15
C GLN A 86 10.44 3.80 8.35
N ASN A 87 10.27 4.20 9.62
CA ASN A 87 9.85 5.56 9.99
C ASN A 87 8.50 5.98 9.39
N GLY A 88 7.51 5.10 9.50
CA GLY A 88 6.14 5.36 9.05
C GLY A 88 5.34 6.12 10.10
N LYS A 89 4.93 7.36 9.80
CA LYS A 89 4.32 8.26 10.80
C LYS A 89 2.89 7.89 11.18
N TYR A 90 2.08 7.42 10.23
CA TYR A 90 0.65 7.23 10.42
C TYR A 90 0.21 5.77 10.38
N SER A 91 0.60 5.03 9.33
CA SER A 91 0.20 3.63 9.14
C SER A 91 0.99 2.92 8.05
N PHE A 92 1.11 1.59 8.11
CA PHE A 92 1.58 0.83 6.94
C PHE A 92 0.43 0.67 5.94
N VAL A 93 -0.66 0.01 6.31
CA VAL A 93 -1.89 -0.07 5.51
C VAL A 93 -3.04 0.66 6.21
N LYS A 94 -3.75 1.51 5.46
CA LYS A 94 -4.95 2.20 5.96
C LYS A 94 -6.11 2.07 4.99
N SER A 95 -7.26 1.64 5.52
CA SER A 95 -8.52 1.53 4.78
C SER A 95 -9.72 1.78 5.68
N ASP A 96 -10.82 2.23 5.09
CA ASP A 96 -12.13 2.25 5.75
C ASP A 96 -13.10 1.23 5.12
N SER A 97 -12.63 0.45 4.14
CA SER A 97 -13.44 -0.52 3.41
C SER A 97 -13.51 -1.86 4.13
N GLU A 98 -14.72 -2.40 4.24
CA GLU A 98 -14.96 -3.77 4.72
C GLU A 98 -14.53 -4.81 3.68
N GLY A 99 -14.50 -4.44 2.39
CA GLY A 99 -14.08 -5.29 1.28
C GLY A 99 -12.57 -5.39 1.07
N LEU A 100 -11.76 -4.97 2.05
CA LEU A 100 -10.30 -5.07 1.97
C LEU A 100 -9.83 -6.50 2.30
N ASN A 101 -9.01 -7.07 1.42
CA ASN A 101 -8.24 -8.28 1.66
C ASN A 101 -6.74 -7.96 1.62
N VAL A 102 -6.00 -8.34 2.67
CA VAL A 102 -4.54 -8.21 2.73
C VAL A 102 -3.91 -9.57 3.00
N ASN A 103 -3.03 -9.98 2.09
CA ASN A 103 -2.10 -11.08 2.29
C ASN A 103 -0.71 -10.47 2.39
N ALA A 104 -0.08 -10.59 3.55
CA ALA A 104 1.22 -10.02 3.83
C ALA A 104 2.20 -11.10 4.30
N SER A 105 3.39 -11.14 3.73
CA SER A 105 4.45 -12.06 4.15
C SER A 105 5.83 -11.41 4.07
N ASN A 106 6.72 -11.75 5.00
CA ASN A 106 8.07 -11.20 5.08
C ASN A 106 8.09 -9.66 5.06
N ILE A 107 7.40 -9.05 6.03
CA ILE A 107 7.29 -7.59 6.19
C ILE A 107 8.08 -7.16 7.42
N SER A 108 9.10 -6.34 7.22
CA SER A 108 9.85 -5.69 8.29
C SER A 108 9.34 -4.26 8.47
N LEU A 109 8.75 -3.97 9.63
CA LEU A 109 8.20 -2.66 9.98
C LEU A 109 8.97 -2.08 11.17
N ASP A 110 9.96 -1.24 10.88
CA ASP A 110 10.80 -0.60 11.91
C ASP A 110 10.35 0.85 12.15
N ASN A 111 9.99 1.18 13.39
CA ASN A 111 9.45 2.50 13.73
C ASN A 111 8.29 2.95 12.82
N VAL A 112 7.37 2.02 12.52
CA VAL A 112 6.15 2.30 11.76
C VAL A 112 4.95 2.28 12.69
N ASN A 113 4.28 3.42 12.84
CA ASN A 113 3.05 3.49 13.64
C ASN A 113 1.91 2.75 12.93
N ASN A 114 1.00 2.16 13.72
CA ASN A 114 -0.25 1.51 13.27
C ASN A 114 -0.08 0.66 11.99
N HIS A 115 0.45 -0.56 12.12
CA HIS A 115 0.72 -1.42 10.96
C HIS A 115 -0.52 -1.62 10.06
N TYR A 116 -1.67 -1.93 10.65
CA TYR A 116 -2.91 -2.09 9.91
C TYR A 116 -4.01 -1.27 10.59
N LYS A 117 -4.38 -0.14 9.99
CA LYS A 117 -5.51 0.68 10.42
C LYS A 117 -6.68 0.46 9.47
N VAL A 118 -7.41 -0.62 9.72
CA VAL A 118 -8.48 -1.14 8.86
C VAL A 118 -9.68 -1.57 9.72
N PRO A 119 -10.89 -1.71 9.16
CA PRO A 119 -12.04 -2.24 9.90
C PRO A 119 -11.81 -3.68 10.38
N ASP A 120 -12.47 -4.08 11.47
CA ASP A 120 -12.40 -5.46 12.00
C ASP A 120 -12.91 -6.52 11.01
N SER A 121 -13.77 -6.11 10.07
CA SER A 121 -14.30 -6.95 9.00
C SER A 121 -13.32 -7.18 7.84
N ALA A 122 -12.26 -6.37 7.73
CA ALA A 122 -11.24 -6.56 6.71
C ALA A 122 -10.48 -7.87 6.93
N ARG A 123 -10.20 -8.59 5.84
CA ARG A 123 -9.50 -9.86 5.93
C ARG A 123 -7.98 -9.62 5.94
N LEU A 124 -7.34 -9.85 7.08
CA LEU A 124 -5.89 -9.75 7.24
C LEU A 124 -5.27 -11.15 7.42
N GLN A 125 -4.41 -11.55 6.49
CA GLN A 125 -3.55 -12.73 6.60
C GLN A 125 -2.09 -12.27 6.60
N VAL A 126 -1.53 -12.08 7.79
CA VAL A 126 -0.16 -11.60 7.97
C VAL A 126 0.68 -12.74 8.54
N ALA A 127 1.63 -13.23 7.75
CA ALA A 127 2.59 -14.22 8.20
C ALA A 127 3.77 -13.52 8.90
N GLU A 128 4.10 -13.95 10.12
CA GLU A 128 5.29 -13.49 10.83
C GLU A 128 6.56 -13.98 10.11
N SER A 129 7.60 -13.14 10.13
CA SER A 129 8.93 -13.41 9.59
C SER A 129 9.93 -13.79 10.67
#